data_AF-A0A376RQ33-F1
#
_entry.id   AF-A0A376RQ33-F1
#
_cell.length_a   1.000
_cell.length_b   1.000
_cell.length_c   1.000
_cell.angle_alpha   90.00
_cell.angle_beta   90.00
_cell.angle_gamma   90.00
#
_symmetry.space_group_name_H-M   'P 1'
#
loop_
_entity.id
_entity.type
_entity.pdbx_description
1 polymer ?
#
loop_
_entity_poly.entity_id
_entity_poly.type
_entity_poly.pdbx_seq_one_letter_code
_entity_poly.pdbx_strand_id
1 'polypeptide(L)'
;MQTHHDLPVSGVSAGEIASEGYDLDALLNQHFAGRVVRKDLTKQLKEGANVPVYVLEYLLGMYCASDDDDVVEQGLQNVKRILADNYVRPDEAEKVKSLIRERGSYKIIDKVSVKLNQKKDVYEAQLSNLGIKDALVPSQMVKDNEKLLTGGIWCMITVNYFFEEGQKTSPFSIDDA
;
A
#
# COMPACT_ATOMS: atom_id res chain seq x y z
N MET A 1 -50.03 15.02 -27.04
CA MET A 1 -50.73 13.76 -26.69
C MET A 1 -49.91 12.63 -27.31
N GLN A 2 -49.38 11.76 -26.45
CA GLN A 2 -48.65 10.51 -26.74
C GLN A 2 -49.41 9.65 -27.78
N THR A 3 -48.76 8.78 -28.55
CA THR A 3 -48.22 7.51 -28.07
C THR A 3 -46.96 7.02 -28.80
N HIS A 4 -46.01 6.59 -27.99
CA HIS A 4 -44.88 5.75 -28.36
C HIS A 4 -45.40 4.43 -28.94
N HIS A 5 -44.75 3.95 -30.00
CA HIS A 5 -45.06 2.67 -30.61
C HIS A 5 -44.38 1.57 -29.77
N ASP A 6 -45.14 0.94 -28.89
CA ASP A 6 -44.73 -0.27 -28.18
C ASP A 6 -44.60 -1.42 -29.18
N LEU A 7 -43.39 -1.92 -29.36
CA LEU A 7 -43.14 -3.24 -29.93
C LEU A 7 -43.04 -4.26 -28.80
N PRO A 8 -43.58 -5.48 -28.98
CA PRO A 8 -43.90 -6.38 -27.89
C PRO A 8 -42.64 -6.90 -27.20
N VAL A 9 -42.60 -6.76 -25.88
CA VAL A 9 -41.68 -7.52 -25.03
C VAL A 9 -42.17 -8.96 -25.01
N SER A 10 -41.64 -9.79 -25.91
CA SER A 10 -41.79 -11.24 -25.81
C SER A 10 -40.92 -11.71 -24.64
N GLY A 11 -41.57 -12.33 -23.64
CA GLY A 11 -40.95 -12.80 -22.42
C GLY A 11 -39.70 -13.63 -22.68
N VAL A 12 -38.58 -13.16 -22.14
CA VAL A 12 -37.33 -13.90 -22.14
C VAL A 12 -37.49 -15.04 -21.13
N SER A 13 -37.65 -16.25 -21.66
CA SER A 13 -37.46 -17.49 -20.92
C SER A 13 -36.11 -17.43 -20.22
N ALA A 14 -36.08 -17.75 -18.92
CA ALA A 14 -34.91 -17.70 -18.04
C ALA A 14 -33.78 -18.71 -18.40
N GLY A 15 -33.70 -19.16 -19.66
CA GLY A 15 -32.89 -20.29 -20.09
C GLY A 15 -31.94 -20.05 -21.27
N GLU A 16 -31.89 -18.86 -21.88
CA GLU A 16 -31.03 -18.64 -23.06
C GLU A 16 -30.26 -17.32 -22.98
N ILE A 17 -29.28 -17.28 -22.06
CA ILE A 17 -28.04 -16.54 -22.30
C ILE A 17 -26.96 -17.61 -22.39
N ALA A 18 -26.89 -18.27 -23.55
CA ALA A 18 -25.71 -19.06 -23.89
C ALA A 18 -24.56 -18.07 -24.10
N SER A 19 -23.65 -18.11 -23.13
CA SER A 19 -22.43 -17.34 -23.02
C SER A 19 -21.54 -17.46 -24.26
N GLU A 20 -21.45 -16.41 -25.08
CA GLU A 20 -20.15 -16.02 -25.60
C GLU A 20 -19.37 -15.46 -24.41
N GLY A 21 -18.81 -16.41 -23.64
CA GLY A 21 -18.28 -16.20 -22.31
C GLY A 21 -16.99 -15.40 -22.40
N TYR A 22 -17.11 -14.08 -22.33
CA TYR A 22 -15.99 -13.26 -21.94
C TYR A 22 -15.53 -13.74 -20.57
N ASP A 23 -14.28 -14.19 -20.49
CA ASP A 23 -13.61 -14.41 -19.22
C ASP A 23 -13.50 -13.04 -18.53
N LEU A 24 -14.38 -12.83 -17.55
CA LEU A 24 -14.46 -11.58 -16.81
C LEU A 24 -13.16 -11.31 -16.06
N ASP A 25 -12.48 -12.34 -15.57
CA ASP A 25 -11.21 -12.20 -14.87
C ASP A 25 -10.12 -11.75 -15.84
N ALA A 26 -10.09 -12.32 -17.05
CA ALA A 26 -9.18 -11.88 -18.11
C ALA A 26 -9.44 -10.41 -18.51
N LEU A 27 -10.69 -10.01 -18.70
CA LEU A 27 -11.05 -8.62 -19.02
C LEU A 27 -10.72 -7.65 -17.88
N LEU A 28 -10.94 -8.07 -16.64
CA LEU A 28 -10.61 -7.27 -15.45
C LEU A 28 -9.09 -7.06 -15.35
N ASN A 29 -8.30 -8.12 -15.51
CA ASN A 29 -6.85 -8.02 -15.51
C ASN A 29 -6.33 -7.16 -16.69
N GLN A 30 -6.94 -7.28 -17.87
CA GLN A 30 -6.56 -6.50 -19.05
C GLN A 30 -6.83 -5.00 -18.89
N HIS A 31 -8.00 -4.62 -18.39
CA HIS A 31 -8.43 -3.22 -18.33
C HIS A 31 -8.13 -2.53 -17.00
N PHE A 32 -7.90 -3.29 -15.93
CA PHE A 32 -7.75 -2.78 -14.56
C PHE A 32 -6.54 -3.40 -13.83
N ALA A 33 -5.47 -3.73 -14.56
CA ALA A 33 -4.20 -4.15 -13.98
C ALA A 33 -3.77 -3.22 -12.82
N GLY A 34 -3.34 -3.80 -11.70
CA GLY A 34 -3.00 -3.04 -10.50
C GLY A 34 -4.19 -2.64 -9.62
N ARG A 35 -5.43 -2.82 -10.08
CA ARG A 35 -6.67 -2.46 -9.36
C ARG A 35 -7.57 -3.66 -9.06
N VAL A 36 -7.23 -4.81 -9.62
CA VAL A 36 -7.88 -6.11 -9.35
C VAL A 36 -7.02 -6.87 -8.35
N VAL A 37 -7.67 -7.49 -7.37
CA VAL A 37 -6.98 -8.24 -6.31
C VAL A 37 -7.61 -9.61 -6.17
N ARG A 38 -6.79 -10.66 -6.33
CA ARG A 38 -7.26 -12.03 -6.09
C ARG A 38 -7.39 -12.31 -4.59
N LYS A 39 -8.64 -12.46 -4.13
CA LYS A 39 -8.98 -12.57 -2.70
C LYS A 39 -8.57 -13.89 -2.06
N ASP A 40 -8.41 -14.94 -2.86
CA ASP A 40 -7.84 -16.23 -2.45
C ASP A 40 -6.42 -16.05 -1.91
N LEU A 41 -5.56 -15.31 -2.62
CA LEU A 41 -4.18 -15.04 -2.21
C LEU A 41 -4.11 -14.17 -0.95
N THR A 42 -5.01 -13.20 -0.83
CA THR A 42 -5.11 -12.37 0.38
C THR A 42 -5.39 -13.21 1.62
N LYS A 43 -6.27 -14.22 1.52
CA LYS A 43 -6.56 -15.14 2.62
C LYS A 43 -5.33 -15.96 3.00
N GLN A 44 -4.62 -16.52 2.02
CA GLN A 44 -3.40 -17.30 2.26
C GLN A 44 -2.31 -16.49 2.98
N LEU A 45 -2.11 -15.22 2.63
CA LEU A 45 -1.11 -14.37 3.29
C LEU A 45 -1.49 -13.95 4.71
N LYS A 46 -2.80 -13.74 4.98
CA LYS A 46 -3.29 -13.28 6.28
C LYS A 46 -3.00 -14.28 7.41
N GLU A 47 -2.99 -15.57 7.11
CA GLU A 47 -2.74 -16.61 8.10
C GLU A 47 -1.29 -16.63 8.60
N GLY A 48 -0.35 -16.04 7.85
CA GLY A 48 1.08 -16.03 8.18
C GLY A 48 1.61 -14.74 8.81
N ALA A 49 0.83 -13.65 8.86
CA ALA A 49 1.34 -12.36 9.33
C ALA A 49 0.27 -11.46 9.96
N ASN A 50 0.63 -10.76 11.05
CA ASN A 50 -0.19 -9.71 11.64
C ASN A 50 -0.05 -8.38 10.87
N VAL A 51 -0.44 -8.42 9.58
CA VAL A 51 -0.38 -7.30 8.65
C VAL A 51 -1.81 -6.91 8.29
N PRO A 52 -2.17 -5.61 8.25
CA PRO A 52 -3.50 -5.19 7.84
C PRO A 52 -3.85 -5.65 6.43
N VAL A 53 -5.07 -6.13 6.23
CA VAL A 53 -5.53 -6.75 4.98
C VAL A 53 -5.31 -5.84 3.76
N TYR A 54 -5.60 -4.54 3.87
CA TYR A 54 -5.42 -3.61 2.76
C TYR A 54 -3.95 -3.42 2.34
N VAL A 55 -2.97 -3.65 3.23
CA VAL A 55 -1.55 -3.63 2.86
C VAL A 55 -1.23 -4.86 2.00
N LEU A 56 -1.75 -6.03 2.39
CA LEU A 56 -1.61 -7.26 1.61
C LEU A 56 -2.27 -7.11 0.24
N GLU A 57 -3.49 -6.55 0.20
CA GLU A 57 -4.22 -6.33 -1.05
C GLU A 57 -3.51 -5.34 -1.98
N TYR A 58 -2.92 -4.28 -1.43
CA TYR A 58 -2.11 -3.34 -2.21
C TYR A 58 -0.90 -4.04 -2.85
N LEU A 59 -0.14 -4.83 -2.08
CA LEU A 59 1.01 -5.57 -2.60
C LEU A 59 0.58 -6.62 -3.64
N LEU A 60 -0.48 -7.37 -3.38
CA LEU A 60 -1.01 -8.35 -4.33
C LEU A 60 -1.53 -7.68 -5.61
N GLY A 61 -2.21 -6.54 -5.51
CA GLY A 61 -2.62 -5.78 -6.69
C GLY A 61 -1.44 -5.35 -7.55
N MET A 62 -0.31 -4.97 -6.95
CA MET A 62 0.90 -4.58 -7.70
C MET A 62 1.64 -5.75 -8.34
N TYR A 63 1.76 -6.88 -7.65
CA TYR A 63 2.65 -7.98 -8.08
C TYR A 63 1.92 -9.22 -8.63
N CYS A 64 0.61 -9.35 -8.43
CA CYS A 64 -0.18 -10.52 -8.82
C CYS A 64 -1.38 -10.16 -9.71
N ALA A 65 -1.32 -9.03 -10.44
CA ALA A 65 -2.33 -8.62 -11.42
C ALA A 65 -2.16 -9.36 -12.76
N SER A 66 -2.25 -10.69 -12.72
CA SER A 66 -2.19 -11.57 -13.89
C SER A 66 -3.06 -12.82 -13.65
N ASP A 67 -3.50 -13.43 -14.73
CA ASP A 67 -4.18 -14.71 -14.82
C ASP A 67 -3.23 -15.89 -15.12
N ASP A 68 -1.96 -15.62 -15.41
CA ASP A 68 -0.92 -16.63 -15.58
C ASP A 68 -0.43 -17.11 -14.20
N ASP A 69 -0.57 -18.41 -13.94
CA ASP A 69 -0.23 -19.04 -12.66
C ASP A 69 1.26 -18.90 -12.29
N ASP A 70 2.17 -18.94 -13.27
CA ASP A 70 3.61 -18.79 -13.04
C ASP A 70 3.95 -17.34 -12.66
N VAL A 71 3.33 -16.37 -13.34
CA VAL A 71 3.48 -14.94 -13.02
C VAL A 71 2.93 -14.65 -11.62
N VAL A 72 1.77 -15.22 -11.28
CA VAL A 72 1.16 -15.04 -9.97
C VAL A 72 2.02 -15.63 -8.86
N GLU A 73 2.55 -16.85 -9.04
CA GLU A 73 3.40 -17.48 -8.03
C GLU A 73 4.68 -16.66 -7.79
N GLN A 74 5.33 -16.18 -8.86
CA GLN A 74 6.47 -15.25 -8.74
C GLN A 74 6.08 -13.96 -8.01
N GLY A 75 4.91 -13.39 -8.35
CA GLY A 75 4.33 -12.24 -7.66
C GLY A 75 4.15 -12.49 -6.17
N LEU A 76 3.62 -13.64 -5.79
CA LEU A 76 3.40 -14.00 -4.39
C LEU A 76 4.72 -14.15 -3.62
N GLN A 77 5.75 -14.74 -4.24
CA GLN A 77 7.09 -14.82 -3.64
C GLN A 77 7.69 -13.42 -3.45
N ASN A 78 7.49 -12.51 -4.40
CA ASN A 78 7.91 -11.11 -4.27
C ASN A 78 7.20 -10.41 -3.10
N VAL A 79 5.89 -10.59 -2.95
CA VAL A 79 5.13 -10.03 -1.84
C VAL A 79 5.64 -10.56 -0.50
N LYS A 80 5.87 -11.87 -0.37
CA LYS A 80 6.42 -12.48 0.85
C LYS A 80 7.78 -11.88 1.21
N ARG A 81 8.66 -11.70 0.23
CA ARG A 81 9.97 -11.08 0.42
C ARG A 81 9.86 -9.62 0.88
N ILE A 82 9.03 -8.81 0.21
CA ILE A 82 8.82 -7.40 0.58
C ILE A 82 8.28 -7.30 2.02
N LEU A 83 7.34 -8.15 2.40
CA LEU A 83 6.82 -8.16 3.78
C LEU A 83 7.90 -8.59 4.78
N ALA A 84 8.72 -9.58 4.46
CA ALA A 84 9.80 -10.04 5.35
C ALA A 84 10.88 -8.96 5.55
N ASP A 85 11.23 -8.24 4.48
CA ASP A 85 12.35 -7.30 4.49
C ASP A 85 11.93 -5.90 4.96
N ASN A 86 10.72 -5.44 4.59
CA ASN A 86 10.33 -4.05 4.74
C ASN A 86 9.24 -3.83 5.79
N TYR A 87 8.38 -4.80 6.11
CA TYR A 87 7.31 -4.57 7.10
C TYR A 87 7.88 -4.44 8.51
N VAL A 88 7.66 -3.29 9.15
CA VAL A 88 8.12 -3.07 10.52
C VAL A 88 7.19 -3.78 11.49
N ARG A 89 7.73 -4.76 12.23
CA ARG A 89 7.04 -5.34 13.37
C ARG A 89 7.39 -4.55 14.63
N PRO A 90 6.41 -4.14 15.45
CA PRO A 90 6.68 -3.30 16.64
C PRO A 90 7.69 -3.90 17.62
N ASP A 91 7.72 -5.22 17.77
CA ASP A 91 8.67 -5.97 18.59
C ASP A 91 10.10 -6.00 18.01
N GLU A 92 10.26 -5.77 16.71
CA GLU A 92 11.55 -5.69 16.03
C GLU A 92 11.99 -4.25 15.74
N ALA A 93 11.29 -3.23 16.25
CA ALA A 93 11.51 -1.82 15.90
C ALA A 93 12.96 -1.36 16.12
N GLU A 94 13.60 -1.74 17.23
CA GLU A 94 15.00 -1.35 17.52
C GLU A 94 16.00 -1.99 16.56
N LYS A 95 15.74 -3.22 16.11
CA LYS A 95 16.56 -3.89 15.08
C LYS A 95 16.48 -3.12 13.76
N VAL A 96 15.27 -2.68 13.37
CA VAL A 96 15.07 -1.88 12.15
C VAL A 96 15.72 -0.49 12.27
N LYS A 97 15.61 0.18 13.43
CA LYS A 97 16.32 1.46 13.67
C LYS A 97 17.83 1.31 13.54
N SER A 98 18.39 0.26 14.13
CA SER A 98 19.82 -0.07 14.01
C SER A 98 20.18 -0.27 12.53
N LEU A 99 19.38 -1.01 11.78
CA LEU A 99 19.59 -1.23 10.35
C LEU A 99 19.58 0.07 9.53
N ILE A 100 18.62 0.97 9.79
CA ILE A 100 18.54 2.28 9.14
C ILE A 100 19.80 3.09 9.45
N ARG A 101 20.24 3.12 10.71
CA ARG A 101 21.45 3.83 11.14
C ARG A 101 22.70 3.32 10.44
N GLU A 102 22.90 2.00 10.41
CA GLU A 102 24.09 1.39 9.80
C GLU A 102 24.12 1.54 8.27
N ARG A 103 22.96 1.55 7.62
CA ARG A 103 22.84 1.69 6.15
C ARG A 103 22.72 3.14 5.69
N GLY A 104 22.42 4.08 6.59
CA GLY A 104 22.09 5.47 6.27
C GLY A 104 20.69 5.66 5.66
N SER A 105 20.17 4.67 4.95
CA SER A 105 18.82 4.69 4.36
C SER A 105 18.24 3.27 4.28
N TYR A 106 16.93 3.14 4.54
CA TYR A 106 16.24 1.86 4.43
C TYR A 106 14.76 2.02 4.10
N LYS A 107 14.26 1.18 3.19
CA LYS A 107 12.85 1.13 2.82
C LYS A 107 12.07 0.29 3.82
N ILE A 108 10.94 0.81 4.29
CA ILE A 108 10.07 0.12 5.24
C ILE A 108 8.59 0.26 4.86
N ILE A 109 7.74 -0.59 5.43
CA ILE A 109 6.29 -0.46 5.43
C ILE A 109 5.85 -0.20 6.86
N ASP A 110 5.24 0.97 7.08
CA ASP A 110 4.73 1.40 8.38
C ASP A 110 3.48 2.30 8.18
N LYS A 111 2.73 2.53 9.25
CA LYS A 111 1.71 3.56 9.32
C LYS A 111 2.35 4.90 9.68
N VAL A 112 2.28 5.84 8.74
CA VAL A 112 2.85 7.18 8.85
C VAL A 112 1.75 8.21 9.01
N SER A 113 1.88 9.08 10.01
CA SER A 113 1.11 10.32 10.13
C SER A 113 2.06 11.50 10.27
N VAL A 114 1.65 12.68 9.84
CA VAL A 114 2.48 13.89 9.86
C VAL A 114 1.78 14.99 10.64
N LYS A 115 2.55 15.81 11.35
CA LYS A 115 2.08 17.01 12.05
C LYS A 115 3.02 18.19 11.80
N LEU A 116 2.50 19.40 11.84
CA LEU A 116 3.31 20.61 11.86
C LEU A 116 3.83 20.88 13.28
N ASN A 117 5.15 20.88 13.47
CA ASN A 117 5.78 21.36 14.69
C ASN A 117 6.02 22.87 14.60
N GLN A 118 5.06 23.65 15.08
CA GLN A 118 5.09 25.12 15.04
C GLN A 118 6.26 25.74 15.84
N LYS A 119 6.85 25.01 16.79
CA LYS A 119 8.00 25.50 17.58
C LYS A 119 9.30 25.48 16.79
N LYS A 120 9.43 24.53 15.86
CA LYS A 120 10.61 24.32 15.01
C LYS A 120 10.39 24.75 13.56
N ASP A 121 9.14 25.04 13.20
CA ASP A 121 8.70 25.31 11.83
C ASP A 121 9.04 24.19 10.84
N VAL A 122 8.79 22.94 11.25
CA VAL A 122 9.03 21.73 10.42
C VAL A 122 7.86 20.75 10.51
N TYR A 123 7.69 19.93 9.47
CA TYR A 123 6.81 18.77 9.54
C TYR A 123 7.53 17.58 10.16
N GLU A 124 6.86 16.93 11.09
CA GLU A 124 7.35 15.75 11.82
C GLU A 124 6.41 14.56 11.56
N ALA A 125 6.97 13.48 11.03
CA ALA A 125 6.30 12.20 10.86
C ALA A 125 6.36 11.35 12.13
N GLN A 126 5.27 10.66 12.39
CA GLN A 126 5.13 9.60 13.36
C GLN A 126 5.03 8.27 12.62
N LEU A 127 5.99 7.39 12.85
CA LEU A 127 6.06 6.04 12.30
C LEU A 127 5.59 5.10 13.40
N SER A 128 4.41 4.50 13.22
CA SER A 128 3.67 3.86 14.31
C SER A 128 4.37 2.60 14.83
N ASN A 129 4.80 1.71 13.94
CA ASN A 129 5.46 0.47 14.31
C ASN A 129 6.94 0.68 14.62
N LEU A 130 7.62 1.58 13.90
CA LEU A 130 9.01 1.92 14.18
C LEU A 130 9.15 2.73 15.48
N GLY A 131 8.08 3.38 15.94
CA GLY A 131 8.05 4.13 17.20
C GLY A 131 8.81 5.46 17.16
N ILE A 132 9.04 6.01 15.97
CA ILE A 132 9.63 7.35 15.78
C ILE A 132 8.50 8.38 15.74
N LYS A 133 8.68 9.53 16.39
CA LYS A 133 7.61 10.54 16.53
C LYS A 133 7.92 11.92 15.97
N ASP A 134 9.14 12.08 15.46
CA ASP A 134 9.72 13.36 15.09
C ASP A 134 10.58 13.30 13.82
N ALA A 135 10.40 12.26 12.97
CA ALA A 135 11.15 12.15 11.74
C ALA A 135 10.83 13.34 10.82
N LEU A 136 11.85 13.99 10.28
CA LEU A 136 11.67 15.16 9.42
C LEU A 136 11.00 14.78 8.10
N VAL A 137 10.10 15.65 7.63
CA VAL A 137 9.36 15.46 6.38
C VAL A 137 9.52 16.69 5.48
N PRO A 138 9.91 16.53 4.21
CA PRO A 138 9.91 17.63 3.24
C PRO A 138 8.51 18.23 3.07
N SER A 139 8.40 19.57 3.06
CA SER A 139 7.11 20.24 2.90
C SER A 139 6.40 19.88 1.60
N GLN A 140 7.15 19.55 0.54
CA GLN A 140 6.61 19.14 -0.75
C GLN A 140 5.87 17.80 -0.65
N MET A 141 6.46 16.80 0.00
CA MET A 141 5.81 15.50 0.26
C MET A 141 4.47 15.69 1.00
N VAL A 142 4.42 16.60 1.98
CA VAL A 142 3.18 16.87 2.72
C VAL A 142 2.11 17.50 1.84
N LYS A 143 2.49 18.43 0.95
CA LYS A 143 1.57 19.05 -0.01
C LYS A 143 1.03 18.04 -1.01
N ASP A 144 1.88 17.15 -1.50
CA ASP A 144 1.49 16.14 -2.49
C ASP A 144 0.66 15.02 -1.85
N ASN A 145 0.76 14.85 -0.52
CA ASN A 145 0.12 13.78 0.23
C ASN A 145 -0.63 14.29 1.48
N GLU A 146 -1.61 15.18 1.31
CA GLU A 146 -2.35 15.81 2.42
C GLU A 146 -2.98 14.81 3.41
N LYS A 147 -3.29 13.58 2.96
CA LYS A 147 -3.82 12.51 3.81
C LYS A 147 -2.88 12.16 4.97
N LEU A 148 -1.57 12.40 4.84
CA LEU A 148 -0.59 12.24 5.91
C LEU A 148 -0.91 13.11 7.13
N LEU A 149 -1.53 14.29 6.96
CA LEU A 149 -1.89 15.22 8.04
C LEU A 149 -3.13 14.81 8.85
N THR A 150 -3.74 13.66 8.53
CA THR A 150 -5.00 13.20 9.14
C THR A 150 -4.77 12.02 10.09
N GLY A 151 -5.43 10.88 9.87
CA GLY A 151 -5.36 9.67 10.74
C GLY A 151 -4.15 8.76 10.47
N GLY A 152 -3.24 9.20 9.61
CA GLY A 152 -2.10 8.43 9.10
C GLY A 152 -2.50 7.37 8.08
N ILE A 153 -1.57 7.05 7.18
CA ILE A 153 -1.75 6.07 6.10
C ILE A 153 -0.66 5.01 6.19
N TRP A 154 -0.97 3.80 5.75
CA TRP A 154 0.07 2.79 5.56
C TRP A 154 0.74 3.03 4.22
N CYS A 155 2.05 3.16 4.25
CA CYS A 155 2.84 3.42 3.07
C CYS A 155 4.17 2.69 3.15
N MET A 156 4.74 2.45 1.97
CA MET A 156 6.12 2.00 1.82
C MET A 156 6.98 3.25 1.62
N ILE A 157 7.84 3.57 2.57
CA ILE A 157 8.65 4.80 2.59
C ILE A 157 10.13 4.47 2.75
N THR A 158 10.97 5.39 2.29
CA THR A 158 12.40 5.36 2.60
C THR A 158 12.65 6.22 3.83
N VAL A 159 13.25 5.62 4.86
CA VAL A 159 13.68 6.31 6.07
C VAL A 159 15.18 6.48 6.00
N ASN A 160 15.65 7.71 6.17
CA ASN A 160 17.06 8.03 6.23
C ASN A 160 17.48 8.30 7.69
N TYR A 161 18.76 8.07 7.97
CA TYR A 161 19.38 8.42 9.22
C TYR A 161 20.65 9.22 8.98
N PHE A 162 20.70 10.41 9.55
CA PHE A 162 21.87 11.28 9.53
C PHE A 162 21.95 12.02 10.86
N PHE A 163 23.10 11.91 11.54
CA PHE A 163 23.33 12.54 12.83
C PHE A 163 24.54 13.45 12.75
N GLU A 164 24.34 14.73 13.12
CA GLU A 164 25.40 15.69 13.32
C GLU A 164 25.44 16.19 14.77
N GLU A 165 26.65 16.46 15.27
CA GLU A 165 26.84 17.00 16.61
C GLU A 165 26.18 18.39 16.73
N GLY A 166 25.37 18.58 17.78
CA GLY A 166 24.65 19.83 18.02
C GLY A 166 23.32 19.97 17.26
N GLN A 167 22.89 18.95 16.50
CA GLN A 167 21.60 18.99 15.81
C GLN A 167 20.43 19.09 16.80
N LYS A 168 19.45 19.94 16.45
CA LYS A 168 18.24 20.20 17.28
C LYS A 168 17.02 19.40 16.81
N THR A 169 17.15 18.71 15.69
CA THR A 169 16.11 17.92 15.03
C THR A 169 16.42 16.44 15.10
N SER A 170 15.41 15.61 14.78
CA SER A 170 15.59 14.17 14.72
C SER A 170 16.66 13.80 13.69
N PRO A 171 17.50 12.79 13.95
CA PRO A 171 18.39 12.23 12.93
C PRO A 171 17.62 11.46 11.85
N PHE A 172 16.35 11.16 12.09
CA PHE A 172 15.50 10.46 11.14
C PHE A 172 14.79 11.45 10.23
N SER A 173 14.74 11.11 8.94
CA SER A 173 13.92 11.79 7.94
C SER A 173 13.24 10.77 7.05
N ILE A 174 12.14 11.16 6.42
CA ILE A 174 11.48 10.38 5.39
C ILE A 174 11.57 11.09 4.05
N ASP A 175 11.83 10.33 2.99
CA ASP A 175 11.78 10.81 1.62
C ASP A 175 10.78 10.01 0.80
N ASP A 176 10.24 10.66 -0.24
CA ASP A 176 9.47 9.97 -1.28
C ASP A 176 10.51 9.17 -2.07
N ALA A 177 10.37 7.85 -2.03
CA ALA A 177 11.33 6.93 -2.60
C ALA A 177 11.55 7.14 -4.11
#